data_AF-A0A1X7VQK9-F1
#
_entry.id   AF-A0A1X7VQK9-F1
#
_cell.length_a   1.000
_cell.length_b   1.000
_cell.length_c   1.000
_cell.angle_alpha   90.00
_cell.angle_beta   90.00
_cell.angle_gamma   90.00
#
_symmetry.space_group_name_H-M   'P 1'
#
loop_
_entity.id
_entity.type
_entity.pdbx_description
1 polymer ?
#
loop_
_entity_poly.entity_id
_entity_poly.type
_entity_poly.pdbx_seq_one_letter_code
_entity_poly.pdbx_strand_id
1 'polypeptide(L)'
;MRLEVINIFRKLHRVSQRVFKGDVDTLTSVRSKIREEFHSNKDVTDSEDIAKLLSDAREVEKILRERVVQAVMTKDNLYSMKIREETVLEDTPPLKPINNSKKKQ
;
A
#
# COMPACT_ATOMS: atom_id res chain seq x y z
N MET A 1 -22.70 10.39 1.17
CA MET A 1 -22.05 9.68 2.30
C MET A 1 -22.05 8.15 2.20
N ARG A 2 -23.18 7.41 2.36
CA ARG A 2 -23.13 5.91 2.38
C ARG A 2 -22.47 5.28 1.14
N LEU A 3 -22.76 5.80 -0.05
CA LEU A 3 -22.14 5.34 -1.30
C LEU A 3 -20.62 5.57 -1.32
N GLU A 4 -20.16 6.69 -0.77
CA GLU A 4 -18.72 7.01 -0.69
C GLU A 4 -17.98 6.06 0.22
N VAL A 5 -18.55 5.73 1.39
CA VAL A 5 -18.00 4.75 2.34
C VAL A 5 -17.82 3.39 1.66
N ILE A 6 -18.85 2.91 0.96
CA ILE A 6 -18.78 1.63 0.26
C ILE A 6 -17.76 1.69 -0.90
N ASN A 7 -17.69 2.82 -1.61
CA ASN A 7 -16.76 2.99 -2.70
C ASN A 7 -15.31 2.96 -2.22
N ILE A 8 -14.97 3.68 -1.15
CA ILE A 8 -13.60 3.67 -0.64
C ILE A 8 -13.22 2.30 -0.05
N PHE A 9 -14.15 1.64 0.65
CA PHE A 9 -13.96 0.26 1.13
C PHE A 9 -13.60 -0.70 -0.01
N ARG A 10 -14.32 -0.63 -1.13
CA ARG A 10 -14.03 -1.43 -2.32
C ARG A 10 -12.69 -1.05 -2.97
N LYS A 11 -12.36 0.24 -3.04
CA LYS A 11 -11.08 0.70 -3.61
C LYS A 11 -9.90 0.17 -2.80
N LEU A 12 -9.95 0.27 -1.47
CA LEU A 12 -8.92 -0.28 -0.58
C LEU A 12 -8.68 -1.76 -0.87
N HIS A 13 -9.74 -2.59 -0.87
CA HIS A 13 -9.60 -4.01 -1.17
C HIS A 13 -9.02 -4.28 -2.57
N ARG A 14 -9.45 -3.55 -3.60
CA ARG A 14 -8.94 -3.71 -4.97
C ARG A 14 -7.46 -3.35 -5.07
N VAL A 15 -7.04 -2.25 -4.43
CA VAL A 15 -5.64 -1.85 -4.40
C VAL A 15 -4.81 -2.89 -3.64
N SER A 16 -5.25 -3.35 -2.47
CA SER A 16 -4.56 -4.40 -1.71
C SER A 16 -4.36 -5.68 -2.54
N GLN A 17 -5.39 -6.12 -3.27
CA GLN A 17 -5.29 -7.29 -4.16
C GLN A 17 -4.24 -7.12 -5.27
N ARG A 18 -4.09 -5.90 -5.80
CA ARG A 18 -3.09 -5.61 -6.83
C ARG A 18 -1.69 -5.50 -6.24
N VAL A 19 -1.55 -4.86 -5.07
CA VAL A 19 -0.27 -4.64 -4.37
C VAL A 19 0.32 -5.95 -3.88
N PHE A 20 -0.47 -6.78 -3.19
CA PHE A 20 -0.01 -8.00 -2.53
C PHE A 20 -0.34 -9.27 -3.34
N LYS A 21 -0.33 -9.17 -4.67
CA LYS A 21 -0.73 -10.27 -5.55
C LYS A 21 0.13 -11.52 -5.32
N GLY A 22 -0.52 -12.60 -4.90
CA GLY A 22 0.11 -13.89 -4.64
C GLY A 22 0.63 -14.07 -3.21
N ASP A 23 0.48 -13.07 -2.34
CA ASP A 23 0.81 -13.15 -0.92
C ASP A 23 -0.48 -13.28 -0.10
N VAL A 24 -0.89 -14.53 0.12
CA VAL A 24 -2.18 -14.88 0.73
C VAL A 24 -2.24 -14.42 2.19
N ASP A 25 -1.14 -14.52 2.92
CA ASP A 25 -1.07 -14.18 4.34
C ASP A 25 -1.21 -12.67 4.54
N THR A 26 -0.48 -11.88 3.75
CA THR A 26 -0.61 -10.42 3.76
C THR A 26 -2.01 -9.99 3.30
N LEU A 27 -2.55 -10.59 2.23
CA LEU A 27 -3.91 -10.28 1.76
C LEU A 27 -4.98 -10.58 2.83
N THR A 28 -4.83 -11.67 3.58
CA THR A 28 -5.74 -12.03 4.66
C THR A 28 -5.67 -11.03 5.80
N SER A 29 -4.46 -10.66 6.20
CA SER A 29 -4.20 -9.69 7.27
C SER A 29 -4.76 -8.31 6.92
N VAL A 30 -4.48 -7.82 5.71
CA VAL A 30 -5.00 -6.54 5.20
C VAL A 30 -6.53 -6.56 5.12
N ARG A 31 -7.13 -7.66 4.64
CA ARG A 31 -8.59 -7.79 4.58
C ARG A 31 -9.21 -7.70 5.97
N SER A 32 -8.63 -8.37 6.96
CA SER A 32 -9.09 -8.32 8.35
C SER A 32 -8.98 -6.91 8.91
N LYS A 33 -7.85 -6.22 8.69
CA LYS A 33 -7.65 -4.86 9.19
C LYS A 33 -8.62 -3.85 8.58
N ILE A 34 -8.84 -3.89 7.26
CA ILE A 34 -9.83 -3.02 6.61
C ILE A 34 -11.22 -3.27 7.20
N ARG A 35 -11.61 -4.53 7.42
CA ARG A 35 -12.91 -4.85 7.99
C ARG A 35 -13.05 -4.36 9.43
N GLU A 36 -12.01 -4.55 10.24
CA GLU A 36 -11.95 -4.09 11.63
C GLU A 36 -12.17 -2.58 11.71
N GLU A 37 -11.39 -1.78 10.97
CA GLU A 37 -11.50 -0.32 11.01
C GLU A 37 -12.88 0.20 10.62
N PHE A 38 -13.48 -0.35 9.55
CA PHE A 38 -14.83 0.05 9.15
C PHE A 38 -15.91 -0.44 10.12
N HIS A 39 -15.68 -1.56 10.81
CA HIS A 39 -16.61 -2.06 11.82
C HIS A 39 -16.55 -1.22 13.11
N SER A 40 -15.35 -0.87 13.57
CA SER A 40 -15.14 -0.05 14.76
C SER A 40 -15.76 1.34 14.63
N ASN A 41 -15.84 1.87 13.41
CA ASN A 41 -16.41 3.20 13.13
C ASN A 41 -17.86 3.16 12.59
N LYS A 42 -18.53 2.00 12.62
CA LYS A 42 -19.88 1.83 12.00
C LYS A 42 -20.97 2.69 12.65
N ASP A 43 -20.79 3.02 13.93
CA ASP A 43 -21.76 3.73 14.77
C ASP A 43 -21.50 5.25 14.83
N VAL A 44 -20.48 5.75 14.11
CA VAL A 44 -20.22 7.18 13.99
C VAL A 44 -21.34 7.84 13.18
N THR A 45 -22.02 8.82 13.79
CA THR A 45 -23.16 9.53 13.17
C THR A 45 -22.85 10.98 12.80
N ASP A 46 -21.80 11.56 13.38
CA ASP A 46 -21.41 12.94 13.08
C ASP A 46 -20.85 13.06 11.66
N SER A 47 -21.34 14.04 10.89
CA SER A 47 -20.98 14.17 9.48
C SER A 47 -19.54 14.64 9.26
N GLU A 48 -19.00 15.47 10.16
CA GLU A 48 -17.62 15.94 10.05
C GLU A 48 -16.65 14.80 10.34
N ASP A 49 -16.95 13.98 11.34
CA ASP A 49 -16.10 12.84 11.68
C ASP A 49 -16.14 11.76 10.60
N ILE A 50 -17.30 11.49 10.00
CA ILE A 50 -17.39 10.61 8.81
C ILE A 50 -16.54 11.17 7.67
N ALA A 51 -16.56 12.49 7.44
CA ALA A 51 -15.78 13.12 6.38
C ALA A 51 -14.28 12.99 6.62
N LYS A 52 -13.81 13.15 7.87
CA LYS A 52 -12.40 12.93 8.26
C LYS A 52 -11.98 11.48 8.01
N LEU A 53 -12.75 10.50 8.53
CA LEU A 53 -12.47 9.07 8.32
C LEU A 53 -12.42 8.69 6.83
N LEU A 54 -13.31 9.28 6.01
CA LEU A 54 -13.28 9.11 4.56
C LEU A 54 -12.05 9.73 3.91
N SER A 55 -11.58 10.87 4.41
CA SER A 55 -10.33 11.51 3.96
C SER A 55 -9.14 10.61 4.24
N ASP A 56 -9.02 10.12 5.47
CA ASP A 56 -7.93 9.24 5.89
C ASP A 56 -7.92 7.95 5.06
N ALA A 57 -9.09 7.33 4.86
CA ALA A 57 -9.21 6.13 4.03
C ALA A 57 -8.80 6.37 2.56
N ARG A 58 -9.06 7.56 2.01
CA ARG A 58 -8.61 7.96 0.65
C ARG A 58 -7.10 8.15 0.60
N GLU A 59 -6.50 8.73 1.63
CA GLU A 59 -5.05 8.88 1.71
C GLU A 59 -4.35 7.52 1.80
N VAL A 60 -4.85 6.62 2.65
CA VAL A 60 -4.34 5.25 2.75
C VAL A 60 -4.45 4.51 1.41
N GLU A 61 -5.58 4.65 0.72
CA GLU A 61 -5.76 4.08 -0.62
C GLU A 61 -4.71 4.59 -1.61
N LYS A 62 -4.46 5.90 -1.61
CA LYS A 62 -3.45 6.53 -2.47
C LYS A 62 -2.05 6.02 -2.15
N ILE A 63 -1.67 5.95 -0.88
CA ILE A 63 -0.38 5.43 -0.43
C ILE A 63 -0.20 3.98 -0.89
N LEU A 64 -1.18 3.11 -0.67
CA LEU A 64 -1.12 1.71 -1.12
C LEU A 64 -0.95 1.61 -2.64
N ARG A 65 -1.67 2.47 -3.39
CA ARG A 65 -1.67 2.46 -4.85
C ARG A 65 -0.35 2.94 -5.44
N GLU A 66 0.16 4.05 -4.92
CA GLU A 66 1.27 4.81 -5.51
C GLU A 66 2.63 4.51 -4.87
N ARG A 67 2.68 4.17 -3.58
CA ARG A 67 3.93 4.15 -2.80
C ARG A 67 4.31 2.78 -2.26
N VAL A 68 3.40 1.82 -2.23
CA VAL A 68 3.69 0.46 -1.76
C VAL A 68 4.01 -0.48 -2.92
N VAL A 69 5.18 -1.09 -2.87
CA VAL A 69 5.65 -2.09 -3.84
C VAL A 69 5.92 -3.41 -3.13
N GLN A 70 5.63 -4.53 -3.79
CA GLN A 70 5.90 -5.86 -3.27
C GLN A 70 7.23 -6.38 -3.81
N ALA A 71 8.15 -6.74 -2.91
CA ALA A 71 9.35 -7.49 -3.24
C ALA A 71 9.09 -8.98 -3.00
N VAL A 72 9.37 -9.83 -3.98
CA VAL A 72 9.22 -11.29 -3.88
C VAL A 72 10.57 -11.94 -4.10
N MET A 73 10.97 -12.81 -3.17
CA MET A 73 12.19 -13.59 -3.30
C MET A 73 12.05 -14.60 -4.45
N THR A 74 12.96 -14.55 -5.41
CA THR A 74 12.96 -15.44 -6.59
C THR A 74 14.04 -16.52 -6.53
N LYS A 75 15.14 -16.24 -5.84
CA LYS A 75 16.26 -17.15 -5.57
C LYS A 75 16.96 -16.68 -4.29
N ASP A 76 17.82 -17.50 -3.70
CA ASP A 76 18.64 -17.18 -2.52
C ASP A 76 19.14 -15.71 -2.53
N ASN A 77 18.56 -14.91 -1.63
CA ASN A 77 18.78 -13.47 -1.45
C ASN A 77 18.56 -12.56 -2.67
N LEU A 78 17.91 -13.05 -3.73
CA LEU A 78 17.50 -12.27 -4.88
C LEU A 78 15.99 -11.96 -4.81
N TYR A 79 15.65 -10.68 -4.89
CA TYR A 79 14.28 -10.19 -4.83
C TYR A 79 13.89 -9.50 -6.14
N SER A 80 12.69 -9.79 -6.62
CA SER A 80 12.05 -9.07 -7.72
C SER A 80 11.01 -8.10 -7.16
N MET A 81 11.13 -6.82 -7.53
CA MET A 81 10.18 -5.79 -7.13
C MET A 81 9.11 -5.59 -8.20
N LYS A 82 7.83 -5.66 -7.80
CA LYS A 82 6.70 -5.44 -8.69
C LYS A 82 6.31 -3.95 -8.71
N ILE A 83 6.96 -3.18 -9.58
CA ILE A 83 6.57 -1.80 -9.87
C ILE A 83 5.35 -1.83 -10.78
N ARG A 84 4.29 -1.11 -10.39
CA ARG A 84 3.03 -1.00 -11.15
C ARG A 84 2.98 0.35 -11.86
N GLU A 85 2.16 0.47 -12.90
CA GLU A 85 1.96 1.72 -13.65
C GLU A 85 1.64 2.93 -12.75
N GLU A 86 0.84 2.72 -11.71
CA GLU A 86 0.45 3.77 -10.77
C GLU A 86 1.51 4.07 -9.70
N THR A 87 2.62 3.32 -9.67
CA THR A 87 3.67 3.52 -8.67
C THR A 87 4.42 4.80 -9.00
N VAL A 88 4.42 5.74 -8.08
CA VAL A 88 5.14 7.00 -8.24
C VAL A 88 6.60 6.77 -7.86
N LEU A 89 7.47 6.89 -8.86
CA LEU A 89 8.91 6.89 -8.68
C LEU A 89 9.38 8.34 -8.54
N GLU A 90 10.13 8.63 -7.49
CA GLU A 90 10.74 9.94 -7.29
C GLU A 90 12.05 10.03 -8.06
N ASP A 91 12.37 11.23 -8.54
CA ASP A 91 13.66 11.52 -9.16
C ASP A 91 14.77 11.29 -8.12
N THR A 92 15.37 10.12 -8.20
CA THR A 92 16.47 9.74 -7.32
C THR A 92 17.76 10.21 -7.99
N PRO A 93 18.60 11.03 -7.33
CA PRO A 93 19.90 11.38 -7.88
C PRO A 93 20.70 10.10 -8.16
N PRO A 94 21.52 10.07 -9.23
CA PRO A 94 22.25 8.88 -9.62
C PRO A 94 23.09 8.35 -8.45
N LEU A 95 23.08 7.02 -8.28
CA LEU A 95 23.87 6.35 -7.25
C LEU A 95 25.33 6.78 -7.40
N LYS A 96 25.95 7.21 -6.29
CA LYS A 96 27.38 7.50 -6.27
C LYS A 96 28.13 6.22 -6.67
N PRO A 97 29.11 6.31 -7.57
CA PRO A 97 29.86 5.14 -7.99
C PRO A 97 30.50 4.47 -6.77
N ILE A 98 30.32 3.15 -6.66
CA ILE A 98 30.96 2.35 -5.62
C ILE A 98 32.47 2.36 -5.90
N ASN A 99 33.22 3.07 -5.06
CA ASN A 99 34.66 3.19 -5.21
C ASN A 99 35.31 1.90 -4.70
N ASN A 100 35.58 0.93 -5.59
CA ASN A 100 36.18 -0.37 -5.27
C ASN A 100 37.69 -0.29 -4.90
N SER A 101 38.19 0.87 -4.48
CA SER A 101 39.61 1.16 -4.25
C SER A 101 40.18 0.66 -2.92
N LYS A 102 39.50 -0.25 -2.20
CA LYS A 102 40.04 -0.91 -0.98
C LYS A 102 40.07 -2.44 -1.05
N LYS A 103 40.46 -3.02 -2.18
CA LYS A 103 40.98 -4.40 -2.26
C LYS A 103 42.39 -4.42 -2.83
N LYS A 104 43.36 -4.04 -1.99
CA LYS A 104 44.76 -4.46 -2.07
C LYS A 104 45.37 -4.25 -0.68
N GLN A 105 45.29 -5.30 0.14
CA GLN A 105 46.29 -5.68 1.13
C GLN A 105 46.56 -7.15 0.90
#